data_AF-A0A1M4EPJ5-F1
#
_entry.id   AF-A0A1M4EPJ5-F1
#
_cell.length_a   1.000
_cell.length_b   1.000
_cell.length_c   1.000
_cell.angle_alpha   90.00
_cell.angle_beta   90.00
_cell.angle_gamma   90.00
#
_symmetry.space_group_name_H-M   'P 1'
#
loop_
_entity.id
_entity.type
_entity.pdbx_description
1 polymer ?
#
loop_
_entity_poly.entity_id
_entity_poly.type
_entity_poly.pdbx_seq_one_letter_code
_entity_poly.pdbx_strand_id
1 'polypeptide(L)' 'MGILVSWADGVLEVRKKDGTLVTIPEESLVAAMVVPAAPPRPGRMQQ' A
#
# COMPACT_ATOMS: atom_id res chain seq x y z
N MET A 1 5.02 -2.26 -1.16
CA MET A 1 3.74 -1.62 -0.82
C MET A 1 3.80 -0.17 -1.26
N GLY A 2 2.76 0.30 -1.94
CA GLY A 2 2.53 1.73 -2.15
C GLY A 2 1.65 2.27 -1.03
N ILE A 3 1.73 3.58 -0.80
CA ILE A 3 0.85 4.31 0.11
C ILE A 3 -0.24 4.95 -0.74
N LEU A 4 -1.50 4.68 -0.41
CA LEU A 4 -2.63 5.40 -1.00
C LEU A 4 -2.60 6.85 -0.50
N VAL A 5 -2.51 7.79 -1.44
CA VAL A 5 -2.46 9.24 -1.15
C VAL A 5 -3.85 9.83 -1.22
N SER A 6 -4.59 9.49 -2.26
CA SER A 6 -5.96 9.96 -2.49
C SER A 6 -6.75 8.91 -3.26
N TRP A 7 -8.07 8.94 -3.06
CA TRP A 7 -9.04 8.24 -3.88
C TRP A 7 -10.23 9.16 -4.07
N ALA A 8 -10.39 9.66 -5.29
CA ALA A 8 -11.50 10.51 -5.69
C ALA A 8 -11.70 10.41 -7.20
N ASP A 9 -12.91 10.76 -7.66
CA ASP A 9 -13.21 10.94 -9.09
C ASP A 9 -12.83 9.74 -9.98
N GLY A 10 -12.97 8.52 -9.45
CA GLY A 10 -12.65 7.28 -10.17
C GLY A 10 -11.16 7.03 -10.38
N VAL A 11 -10.27 7.72 -9.65
CA VAL A 11 -8.82 7.56 -9.75
C VAL A 11 -8.18 7.42 -8.37
N LEU A 12 -7.25 6.47 -8.25
CA LEU A 12 -6.41 6.30 -7.08
C LEU A 12 -5.03 6.90 -7.35
N GLU A 13 -4.57 7.78 -6.46
CA GLU A 13 -3.17 8.23 -6.43
C GLU A 13 -2.38 7.39 -5.42
N VAL A 14 -1.37 6.68 -5.90
CA VAL A 14 -0.53 5.81 -5.08
C VAL A 14 0.92 6.28 -5.14
N ARG A 15 1.51 6.55 -3.97
CA ARG A 15 2.95 6.78 -3.85
C ARG A 15 3.67 5.44 -3.70
N LYS A 16 4.51 5.11 -4.68
CA LYS A 16 5.38 3.94 -4.64
C LYS A 16 6.49 4.11 -3.61
N LYS A 17 7.14 3.00 -3.26
CA LYS A 17 8.25 2.96 -2.29
C LYS A 17 9.42 3.86 -2.70
N ASP A 18 9.66 4.00 -4.00
CA ASP A 18 10.72 4.85 -4.55
C ASP A 18 10.34 6.36 -4.59
N GLY A 19 9.16 6.73 -4.09
CA GLY A 19 8.65 8.10 -4.09
C GLY A 19 7.83 8.48 -5.33
N THR A 20 7.84 7.66 -6.38
CA THR A 20 7.07 7.90 -7.60
C THR A 20 5.57 7.92 -7.31
N LEU A 21 4.88 8.95 -7.79
CA LEU A 21 3.42 9.01 -7.76
C LEU A 21 2.86 8.39 -9.04
N VAL A 22 1.91 7.49 -8.90
CA VAL A 22 1.19 6.89 -10.04
C VAL A 22 -0.31 7.01 -9.84
N THR A 23 -1.03 7.14 -10.95
CA THR A 23 -2.50 7.12 -11.00
C THR A 23 -2.98 5.77 -11.49
N ILE A 24 -4.06 5.28 -10.89
CA ILE A 24 -4.71 4.02 -11.25
C ILE A 24 -6.21 4.29 -11.44
N PRO A 25 -6.79 4.04 -12.61
CA PRO A 25 -8.24 4.10 -12.80
C PRO A 25 -8.95 3.07 -11.90
N GLU A 26 -9.99 3.49 -11.18
CA GLU A 26 -10.76 2.64 -10.27
C GLU A 26 -11.36 1.43 -10.98
N GLU A 27 -11.84 1.62 -12.22
CA GLU A 27 -12.41 0.55 -13.05
C GLU A 27 -11.39 -0.54 -13.44
N SER A 28 -10.10 -0.23 -13.40
CA SER A 28 -9.03 -1.19 -13.70
C SER A 28 -8.57 -1.98 -12.47
N LEU A 29 -8.99 -1.57 -11.27
CA LEU A 29 -8.54 -2.15 -10.01
C LEU A 29 -9.26 -3.47 -9.75
N VAL A 30 -8.50 -4.57 -9.78
CA VAL A 30 -9.06 -5.91 -9.50
C VAL A 30 -9.27 -6.11 -8.00
N ALA A 31 -8.31 -5.71 -7.17
CA ALA A 31 -8.38 -5.83 -5.72
C ALA A 31 -7.42 -4.87 -5.02
N ALA A 32 -7.81 -4.39 -3.84
CA ALA A 32 -6.94 -3.67 -2.91
C ALA A 32 -7.29 -4.03 -1.47
N MET A 33 -6.29 -3.98 -0.59
CA MET A 33 -6.46 -4.16 0.85
C MET A 33 -5.48 -3.25 1.59
N VAL A 34 -5.94 -2.65 2.68
CA VAL A 34 -5.05 -1.96 3.62
C VAL A 34 -4.26 -3.00 4.39
N VAL A 35 -2.93 -2.93 4.31
CA VAL A 35 -2.06 -3.83 5.07
C VAL A 35 -1.58 -3.14 6.35
N PRO A 36 -1.94 -3.65 7.54
CA PRO A 36 -1.46 -3.10 8.80
C PRO A 36 0.05 -3.31 8.97
N ALA A 37 0.66 -2.52 9.86
CA ALA A 37 2.06 -2.69 10.21
C ALA A 37 2.30 -4.11 10.75
N ALA A 38 3.37 -4.76 10.26
CA ALA A 38 3.72 -6.10 10.73
C ALA A 38 4.06 -6.07 12.23
N PRO A 39 3.58 -7.04 13.02
CA PRO A 39 3.93 -7.14 14.44
C PRO A 39 5.44 -7.37 14.61
N PRO A 40 6.02 -7.04 15.78
CA PRO A 40 7.42 -7.32 16.07
C PRO A 40 7.75 -8.79 15.83
N ARG A 41 8.87 -9.06 15.17
CA ARG A 41 9.32 -10.43 14.95
C ARG A 41 9.53 -11.10 16.31
N PRO A 42 9.02 -12.34 16.55
CA PRO A 42 9.32 -13.08 17.76
C PRO A 42 10.84 -13.14 17.94
N GLY A 43 11.33 -12.67 19.09
CA GLY A 43 12.75 -12.75 19.42
C GLY A 43 13.17 -14.22 19.38
N ARG A 44 14.24 -14.53 18.63
CA ARG A 44 14.88 -15.83 18.75
C ARG A 44 15.35 -15.94 20.20
N MET A 45 14.70 -16.78 21.01
CA MET A 45 15.22 -17.14 22.33
C MET A 45 16.60 -17.75 22.10
N GLN A 46 17.65 -17.02 22.48
CA GLN A 46 19.00 -17.55 22.49
C GLN A 46 19.05 -18.57 23.63
N GLN A 47 19.25 -19.84 23.28
CA GLN A 47 19.59 -20.90 24.23
C GLN A 47 21.10 -21.04 24.30
#